data_AF-A0A316IEY6-F1
#
_entry.id   AF-A0A316IEY6-F1
#
_cell.length_a   1.000
_cell.length_b   1.000
_cell.length_c   1.000
_cell.angle_alpha   90.00
_cell.angle_beta   90.00
_cell.angle_gamma   90.00
#
_symmetry.space_group_name_H-M   'P 1'
#
loop_
_entity.id
_entity.type
_entity.pdbx_description
1 polymer ?
#
loop_
_entity_poly.entity_id
_entity_poly.type
_entity_poly.pdbx_seq_one_letter_code
_entity_poly.pdbx_strand_id
1 'polypeptide(L)'
;MTTREHIASIPLTADDPTAEASIGGLVRDATAHMSTLVRAEVELAKGEIAAEIKKGVKGSVFFIVALTVLCFSLFFLFMALGFGFSALFGWGYWAGFLLVFAVMLATAVLFALLGYRKVRRLRPPEKSIAAAKDTVAALTHRGGDN
;
A
#
# COMPACT_ATOMS: atom_id res chain seq x y z
N MET A 1 -30.23 -84.42 2.50
CA MET A 1 -30.43 -83.74 1.20
C MET A 1 -30.78 -82.28 1.53
N THR A 2 -29.79 -81.50 1.93
CA THR A 2 -29.16 -80.39 1.18
C THR A 2 -30.10 -79.21 0.88
N THR A 3 -30.03 -78.16 1.70
CA THR A 3 -30.23 -76.77 1.24
C THR A 3 -29.06 -75.94 1.74
N ARG A 4 -28.37 -75.30 0.79
CA ARG A 4 -27.12 -74.56 0.95
C ARG A 4 -27.36 -73.20 1.60
N GLU A 5 -26.50 -72.83 2.55
CA GLU A 5 -26.29 -71.46 3.02
C GLU A 5 -25.81 -70.59 1.84
N HIS A 6 -26.55 -69.53 1.53
CA HIS A 6 -26.19 -68.53 0.54
C HIS A 6 -25.34 -67.46 1.22
N ILE A 7 -24.01 -67.65 1.21
CA ILE A 7 -23.07 -66.66 1.74
C ILE A 7 -23.10 -65.45 0.81
N ALA A 8 -23.59 -64.32 1.34
CA ALA A 8 -23.56 -63.04 0.67
C ALA A 8 -22.13 -62.73 0.22
N SER A 9 -21.90 -62.74 -1.09
CA SER A 9 -20.65 -62.27 -1.68
C SER A 9 -20.54 -60.78 -1.38
N ILE A 10 -19.70 -60.45 -0.40
CA ILE A 10 -19.13 -59.11 -0.25
C ILE A 10 -18.64 -58.70 -1.63
N PRO A 11 -19.12 -57.58 -2.22
CA PRO A 11 -18.51 -57.04 -3.41
C PRO A 11 -17.12 -56.56 -2.98
N LEU A 12 -16.12 -57.41 -3.17
CA LEU A 12 -14.76 -56.96 -3.34
C LEU A 12 -14.76 -56.29 -4.71
N THR A 13 -15.21 -55.03 -4.75
CA THR A 13 -14.68 -54.09 -5.73
C THR A 13 -13.18 -54.20 -5.55
N ALA A 14 -12.52 -54.84 -6.52
CA ALA A 14 -11.08 -54.80 -6.60
C ALA A 14 -10.72 -53.33 -6.56
N ASP A 15 -10.17 -52.91 -5.42
CA ASP A 15 -9.41 -51.68 -5.31
C ASP A 15 -8.25 -51.91 -6.27
N ASP A 16 -8.44 -51.52 -7.53
CA ASP A 16 -7.47 -51.71 -8.59
C ASP A 16 -6.24 -50.89 -8.19
N PRO A 17 -5.16 -51.54 -7.73
CA PRO A 17 -3.95 -50.84 -7.33
C PRO A 17 -3.14 -50.47 -8.59
N THR A 18 -3.76 -50.41 -9.78
CA THR A 18 -3.22 -49.88 -11.03
C THR A 18 -4.08 -48.80 -11.66
N ALA A 19 -5.22 -48.47 -11.03
CA ALA A 19 -5.71 -47.08 -11.00
C ALA A 19 -4.83 -46.20 -10.09
N GLU A 20 -3.58 -46.62 -9.83
CA GLU A 20 -2.51 -45.80 -9.30
C GLU A 20 -2.51 -44.47 -10.03
N ALA A 21 -2.58 -43.40 -9.25
CA ALA A 21 -2.36 -42.07 -9.74
C ALA A 21 -1.10 -42.08 -10.61
N SER A 22 -1.30 -41.94 -11.94
CA SER A 22 -0.16 -41.85 -12.84
C SER A 22 0.74 -40.73 -12.35
N ILE A 23 2.06 -40.82 -12.56
CA ILE A 23 2.97 -39.76 -12.14
C ILE A 23 2.53 -38.38 -12.70
N GLY A 24 1.89 -38.37 -13.87
CA GLY A 24 1.25 -37.17 -14.42
C GLY A 24 0.01 -36.68 -13.64
N GLY A 25 -0.81 -37.59 -13.11
CA GLY A 25 -1.92 -37.29 -12.21
C GLY A 25 -1.45 -36.72 -10.86
N LEU A 26 -0.44 -37.33 -10.24
CA LEU A 26 0.15 -36.86 -8.97
C LEU A 26 0.77 -35.46 -9.11
N VAL A 27 1.51 -35.20 -10.19
CA VAL A 27 2.08 -33.87 -10.47
C VAL A 27 0.98 -32.84 -10.73
N ARG A 28 -0.10 -33.22 -11.45
CA ARG A 28 -1.24 -32.34 -11.68
C ARG A 28 -1.94 -31.95 -10.38
N ASP A 29 -2.20 -32.91 -9.51
CA ASP A 29 -2.87 -32.66 -8.23
C ASP A 29 -1.98 -31.88 -7.26
N ALA A 30 -0.68 -32.22 -7.17
CA ALA A 30 0.28 -31.46 -6.38
C ALA A 30 0.39 -29.99 -6.84
N THR A 31 0.38 -29.75 -8.16
CA THR A 31 0.39 -28.40 -8.73
C THR A 31 -0.92 -27.66 -8.45
N ALA A 32 -2.06 -28.36 -8.49
CA ALA A 32 -3.36 -27.78 -8.14
C ALA A 32 -3.45 -27.40 -6.65
N HIS A 33 -2.90 -28.22 -5.75
CA HIS A 33 -2.81 -27.91 -4.32
C HIS A 33 -1.86 -26.73 -4.04
N MET A 34 -0.71 -26.69 -4.70
CA MET A 34 0.22 -25.55 -4.61
C MET A 34 -0.46 -24.25 -5.05
N SER A 35 -1.19 -24.27 -6.18
CA SER A 35 -1.96 -23.12 -6.66
C SER A 35 -3.01 -22.65 -5.64
N THR A 36 -3.67 -23.60 -4.98
CA THR A 36 -4.68 -23.32 -3.94
C THR A 36 -4.05 -22.68 -2.69
N LEU A 37 -2.90 -23.19 -2.24
CA LEU A 37 -2.16 -22.61 -1.11
C LEU A 37 -1.68 -21.19 -1.41
N VAL A 38 -1.07 -20.96 -2.58
CA VAL A 38 -0.62 -19.63 -3.00
C VAL A 38 -1.80 -18.66 -3.06
N ARG A 39 -2.95 -19.10 -3.59
CA ARG A 39 -4.15 -18.27 -3.63
C ARG A 39 -4.65 -17.93 -2.23
N ALA A 40 -4.66 -18.90 -1.32
CA ALA A 40 -5.06 -18.71 0.07
C ALA A 40 -4.13 -17.75 0.82
N GLU A 41 -2.82 -17.86 0.62
CA GLU A 41 -1.82 -16.98 1.24
C GLU A 41 -1.93 -15.55 0.71
N VAL A 42 -2.20 -15.38 -0.60
CA VAL A 42 -2.50 -14.08 -1.20
C VAL A 42 -3.81 -13.49 -0.66
N GLU A 43 -4.86 -14.30 -0.49
CA GLU A 43 -6.14 -13.84 0.06
C GLU A 43 -6.00 -13.43 1.53
N LEU A 44 -5.22 -14.19 2.31
CA LEU A 44 -4.90 -13.85 3.69
C LEU A 44 -4.12 -12.55 3.78
N ALA A 45 -3.02 -12.43 3.02
CA ALA A 45 -2.18 -11.23 3.00
C ALA A 45 -2.96 -9.99 2.55
N LYS A 46 -3.84 -10.14 1.54
CA LYS A 46 -4.77 -9.07 1.15
C LYS A 46 -5.71 -8.68 2.27
N GLY A 47 -6.25 -9.65 3.01
CA GLY A 47 -7.14 -9.41 4.15
C GLY A 47 -6.41 -8.67 5.29
N GLU A 48 -5.19 -9.07 5.61
CA GLU A 48 -4.36 -8.44 6.64
C GLU A 48 -4.00 -7.00 6.26
N ILE A 49 -3.47 -6.79 5.06
CA ILE A 49 -3.17 -5.45 4.54
C ILE A 49 -4.44 -4.58 4.51
N ALA A 50 -5.57 -5.11 4.06
CA ALA A 50 -6.83 -4.37 4.06
C ALA A 50 -7.30 -4.00 5.48
N ALA A 51 -7.12 -4.91 6.44
CA ALA A 51 -7.43 -4.65 7.85
C ALA A 51 -6.51 -3.59 8.45
N GLU A 52 -5.22 -3.61 8.15
CA GLU A 52 -4.25 -2.59 8.54
C GLU A 52 -4.57 -1.23 7.95
N ILE A 53 -4.85 -1.16 6.64
CA ILE A 53 -5.28 0.07 5.97
C ILE A 53 -6.54 0.62 6.64
N LYS A 54 -7.54 -0.23 6.92
CA LYS A 54 -8.78 0.20 7.57
C LYS A 54 -8.54 0.75 8.98
N LYS A 55 -7.62 0.14 9.75
CA LYS A 55 -7.20 0.67 11.06
C LYS A 55 -6.49 2.01 10.90
N GLY A 56 -5.58 2.14 9.94
CA GLY A 56 -4.87 3.38 9.63
C GLY A 56 -5.82 4.52 9.24
N VAL A 57 -6.79 4.25 8.36
CA VAL A 57 -7.81 5.22 7.95
C VAL A 57 -8.65 5.67 9.14
N LYS A 58 -9.13 4.74 9.97
CA LYS A 58 -9.89 5.10 11.18
C LYS A 58 -9.05 5.94 12.15
N GLY A 59 -7.78 5.59 12.35
CA GLY A 59 -6.84 6.37 13.17
C GLY A 59 -6.58 7.76 12.60
N SER A 60 -6.56 7.91 11.27
CA SER A 60 -6.33 9.20 10.61
C SER A 60 -7.45 10.21 10.81
N VAL A 61 -8.67 9.79 11.17
CA VAL A 61 -9.81 10.69 11.39
C VAL A 61 -9.48 11.74 12.44
N PHE A 62 -8.86 11.34 13.56
CA PHE A 62 -8.47 12.29 14.61
C PHE A 62 -7.41 13.27 14.12
N PHE A 63 -6.46 12.81 13.30
CA PHE A 63 -5.46 13.69 12.69
C PHE A 63 -6.11 14.67 11.70
N ILE A 64 -7.07 14.24 10.89
CA ILE A 64 -7.80 15.12 9.96
C ILE A 64 -8.54 16.19 10.76
N VAL A 65 -9.26 15.82 11.83
CA VAL A 65 -9.95 16.78 12.71
C VAL A 65 -8.95 17.72 13.37
N ALA A 66 -7.87 17.20 13.96
CA ALA A 66 -6.85 18.00 14.62
C ALA A 66 -6.17 18.99 13.66
N LEU A 67 -5.78 18.55 12.45
CA LEU A 67 -5.19 19.39 11.42
C LEU A 67 -6.18 20.44 10.90
N THR A 68 -7.46 20.09 10.79
CA THR A 68 -8.52 21.03 10.41
C THR A 68 -8.67 22.12 11.46
N VAL A 69 -8.81 21.74 12.74
CA VAL A 69 -8.90 22.68 13.87
C VAL A 69 -7.65 23.55 13.93
N LEU A 70 -6.46 22.97 13.79
CA LEU A 70 -5.20 23.70 13.77
C LEU A 70 -5.16 24.71 12.61
N CYS A 71 -5.56 24.29 11.40
CA CYS A 71 -5.60 25.15 10.21
C CYS A 71 -6.48 26.38 10.43
N PHE A 72 -7.70 26.21 10.95
CA PHE A 72 -8.58 27.33 11.28
C PHE A 72 -8.07 28.15 12.48
N SER A 73 -7.43 27.52 13.46
CA SER A 73 -6.87 28.20 14.63
C SER A 73 -5.67 29.09 14.30
N LEU A 74 -4.89 28.74 13.26
CA LEU A 74 -3.75 29.56 12.81
C LEU A 74 -4.19 30.98 12.43
N PHE A 75 -5.40 31.16 11.88
CA PHE A 75 -5.96 32.48 11.60
C PHE A 75 -6.06 33.34 12.88
N PHE A 76 -6.60 32.77 13.95
CA PHE A 76 -6.68 33.44 15.26
C PHE A 76 -5.31 33.66 15.88
N LEU A 77 -4.38 32.71 15.73
CA LEU A 77 -3.00 32.86 16.20
C LEU A 77 -2.31 34.06 15.52
N PHE A 78 -2.45 34.22 14.20
CA PHE A 78 -1.86 35.36 13.49
C PHE A 78 -2.50 36.69 13.88
N MET A 79 -3.82 36.72 14.12
CA MET A 79 -4.49 37.89 14.70
C MET A 79 -3.93 38.24 16.09
N ALA A 80 -3.82 37.25 16.97
CA ALA A 80 -3.28 37.43 18.32
C ALA A 80 -1.82 37.91 18.29
N LEU A 81 -0.98 37.38 17.40
CA LEU A 81 0.39 37.85 17.21
C LEU A 81 0.44 39.28 16.69
N GLY A 82 -0.39 39.65 15.71
CA GLY A 82 -0.43 41.00 15.17
C GLY A 82 -0.79 42.05 16.22
N PHE A 83 -1.86 41.79 16.98
CA PHE A 83 -2.25 42.64 18.11
C PHE A 83 -1.21 42.61 19.24
N GLY A 84 -0.66 41.44 19.55
CA GLY A 84 0.37 41.25 20.57
C GLY A 84 1.63 42.07 20.27
N PHE A 85 2.16 42.00 19.05
CA PHE A 85 3.32 42.80 18.65
C PHE A 85 3.03 44.29 18.62
N SER A 86 1.85 44.69 18.14
CA SER A 86 1.42 46.08 18.21
C SER A 86 1.41 46.60 19.65
N ALA A 87 0.86 45.82 20.60
CA ALA A 87 0.84 46.17 22.01
C ALA A 87 2.24 46.15 22.67
N LEU A 88 3.06 45.14 22.37
CA LEU A 88 4.40 44.96 22.95
C LEU A 88 5.37 46.08 22.55
N PHE A 89 5.33 46.52 21.28
CA PHE A 89 6.24 47.54 20.76
C PHE A 89 5.64 48.95 20.76
N GLY A 90 4.37 49.10 21.20
CA GLY A 90 3.64 50.38 21.14
C GLY A 90 3.42 50.88 19.70
N TRP A 91 3.45 49.97 18.72
CA TRP A 91 3.26 50.32 17.32
C TRP A 91 1.78 50.40 16.96
N GLY A 92 1.47 51.14 15.89
CA GLY A 92 0.16 51.05 15.26
C GLY A 92 -0.14 49.62 14.79
N TYR A 93 -1.41 49.22 14.78
CA TYR A 93 -1.83 47.86 14.46
C TYR A 93 -1.25 47.34 13.14
N TRP A 94 -1.20 48.20 12.11
CA TRP A 94 -0.65 47.88 10.79
C TRP A 94 0.79 47.33 10.84
N ALA A 95 1.65 47.88 11.71
CA ALA A 95 3.04 47.47 11.82
C ALA A 95 3.18 46.11 12.51
N GLY A 96 2.32 45.80 13.49
CA GLY A 96 2.26 44.48 14.12
C GLY A 96 1.92 43.39 13.10
N PHE A 97 0.92 43.62 12.24
CA PHE A 97 0.56 42.69 11.17
C PHE A 97 1.63 42.56 10.09
N LEU A 98 2.31 43.65 9.72
CA LEU A 98 3.45 43.59 8.80
C LEU A 98 4.60 42.74 9.34
N LEU A 99 4.88 42.80 10.64
CA LEU A 99 5.89 41.95 11.26
C LEU A 99 5.52 40.47 11.18
N VAL A 100 4.27 40.12 11.52
CA VAL A 100 3.76 38.74 11.37
C VAL A 100 3.89 38.27 9.92
N PHE A 101 3.50 39.11 8.96
CA PHE A 101 3.64 38.82 7.54
C PHE A 101 5.09 38.56 7.11
N ALA A 102 6.03 39.39 7.59
CA ALA A 102 7.45 39.20 7.30
C ALA A 102 7.99 37.87 7.85
N VAL A 103 7.59 37.49 9.07
CA VAL A 103 7.94 36.19 9.68
C VAL A 103 7.36 35.03 8.87
N MET A 104 6.13 35.15 8.39
CA MET A 104 5.52 34.14 7.52
C MET A 104 6.25 33.98 6.19
N LEU A 105 6.65 35.07 5.53
CA LEU A 105 7.45 35.01 4.31
C LEU A 105 8.81 34.36 4.54
N ALA A 106 9.51 34.73 5.63
CA ALA A 106 10.79 34.10 5.98
C ALA A 106 10.63 32.59 6.18
N THR A 107 9.57 32.18 6.87
CA THR A 107 9.23 30.76 7.08
C THR A 107 8.92 30.06 5.75
N ALA A 108 8.10 30.68 4.89
CA ALA A 108 7.75 30.13 3.58
C ALA A 108 8.99 29.94 2.69
N VAL A 109 9.89 30.92 2.64
CA VAL A 109 11.16 30.82 1.91
C VAL A 109 12.03 29.69 2.47
N LEU A 110 12.15 29.57 3.80
CA LEU A 110 12.90 28.49 4.43
C LEU A 110 12.37 27.11 4.03
N PHE A 111 11.06 26.88 4.13
CA PHE A 111 10.44 25.61 3.75
C PHE A 111 10.53 25.34 2.24
N ALA A 112 10.37 26.37 1.39
CA ALA A 112 10.55 26.24 -0.05
C ALA A 112 11.99 25.83 -0.41
N LEU A 113 12.99 26.42 0.24
CA LEU A 113 14.40 26.06 0.05
C LEU A 113 14.70 24.64 0.54
N LEU A 114 14.20 24.25 1.71
CA LEU A 114 14.36 22.90 2.24
C LEU A 114 13.69 21.86 1.33
N GLY A 115 12.47 22.14 0.87
CA GLY A 115 11.73 21.32 -0.09
C GLY A 115 12.46 21.19 -1.41
N TYR A 116 12.93 22.30 -1.98
CA TYR A 116 13.71 22.32 -3.22
C TYR A 116 15.00 21.51 -3.10
N ARG A 117 15.75 21.65 -1.99
CA ARG A 117 16.96 20.85 -1.73
C ARG A 117 16.65 19.37 -1.61
N LYS A 118 15.54 19.00 -0.97
CA LYS A 118 15.11 17.61 -0.83
C LYS A 118 14.74 17.01 -2.18
N VAL A 119 13.92 17.71 -2.96
CA VAL A 119 13.49 17.26 -4.30
C VAL A 119 14.68 17.15 -5.25
N ARG A 120 15.61 18.11 -5.24
CA ARG A 120 16.83 18.02 -6.07
C ARG A 120 17.77 16.89 -5.70
N ARG A 121 17.71 16.40 -4.47
CA ARG A 121 18.46 15.20 -4.06
C ARG A 121 17.80 13.90 -4.48
N LEU A 122 16.53 13.92 -4.90
CA LEU A 122 15.88 12.76 -5.47
C LEU A 122 16.46 12.52 -6.87
N ARG A 123 17.41 11.58 -6.98
CA ARG A 123 17.85 11.08 -8.28
C ARG A 123 16.70 10.25 -8.87
N PRO A 124 16.41 10.37 -10.17
CA PRO A 124 15.44 9.48 -10.82
C PRO A 124 15.88 8.02 -10.58
N PRO A 125 14.94 7.07 -10.44
CA PRO A 125 15.26 5.67 -10.21
C PRO A 125 15.86 5.05 -11.49
N GLU A 126 17.14 5.33 -11.73
CA GLU A 126 17.90 4.93 -12.93
C GLU A 126 17.81 3.42 -13.17
N LYS A 127 17.87 2.61 -12.11
CA LYS A 127 17.76 1.14 -12.18
C LYS A 127 16.38 0.67 -12.64
N SER A 128 15.31 1.29 -12.14
CA SER A 128 13.93 0.93 -12.53
C SER A 128 13.63 1.36 -13.96
N ILE A 129 14.17 2.50 -14.38
CA ILE A 129 14.05 2.97 -15.76
C ILE A 129 14.85 2.07 -16.72
N ALA A 130 16.07 1.66 -16.34
CA ALA A 130 16.87 0.72 -17.12
C ALA A 130 16.18 -0.64 -17.26
N ALA A 131 15.70 -1.22 -16.15
CA ALA A 131 14.99 -2.51 -16.17
C ALA A 131 13.71 -2.46 -17.05
N ALA A 132 12.95 -1.35 -16.98
CA ALA A 132 11.80 -1.16 -17.85
C ALA A 132 12.19 -1.04 -19.33
N LYS A 133 13.28 -0.32 -19.64
CA LYS A 133 13.81 -0.21 -21.01
C LYS A 133 14.29 -1.54 -21.56
N ASP A 134 14.97 -2.34 -20.76
CA ASP A 134 15.44 -3.68 -21.16
C ASP A 134 14.25 -4.61 -21.43
N THR A 135 13.20 -4.53 -20.61
CA THR A 135 11.98 -5.31 -20.82
C THR A 135 11.28 -4.93 -22.12
N VAL A 136 11.17 -3.63 -22.41
CA VAL A 136 10.59 -3.13 -23.67
C VAL A 136 11.46 -3.53 -24.87
N ALA A 137 12.79 -3.39 -24.77
CA ALA A 137 13.72 -3.77 -25.82
C ALA A 137 13.62 -5.27 -26.14
N ALA A 138 13.52 -6.14 -25.11
CA ALA A 138 13.35 -7.57 -25.30
C ALA A 138 12.01 -7.94 -25.99
N LEU A 139 10.94 -7.19 -25.72
CA LEU A 139 9.63 -7.40 -26.35
C LEU A 139 9.60 -6.90 -27.80
N THR A 140 10.24 -5.76 -28.09
CA THR A 140 10.34 -5.23 -29.46
C THR A 140 11.24 -6.09 -30.34
N HIS A 141 12.36 -6.60 -29.80
CA HIS A 141 13.24 -7.48 -30.56
C HIS A 141 12.56 -8.80 -30.94
N ARG A 142 11.68 -9.34 -30.10
CA ARG A 142 10.90 -10.56 -30.40
C ARG A 142 9.85 -10.36 -31.51
N GLY A 143 9.41 -9.12 -31.76
CA GLY A 143 8.35 -8.79 -32.71
C GLY A 143 8.83 -8.54 -34.15
N GLY A 144 10.14 -8.39 -34.36
CA GLY A 144 10.75 -8.15 -35.68
C GLY A 144 11.24 -9.40 -36.41
N ASP A 145 11.10 -10.57 -35.79
CA ASP A 145 11.71 -11.83 -36.23
C ASP A 145 10.73 -12.76 -36.98
N ASN A 146 9.58 -12.25 -37.46
CA ASN A 146 8.57 -12.96 -38.26
C ASN A 146 8.43 -12.33 -39.65
#